data_AF-A0A7W9TG15-F1
#
_entry.id   AF-A0A7W9TG15-F1
#
_cell.length_a   1.000
_cell.length_b   1.000
_cell.length_c   1.000
_cell.angle_alpha   90.00
_cell.angle_beta   90.00
_cell.angle_gamma   90.00
#
_symmetry.space_group_name_H-M   'P 1'
#
loop_
_entity.id
_entity.type
_entity.pdbx_description
1 polymer ?
#
loop_
_entity_poly.entity_id
_entity_poly.type
_entity_poly.pdbx_seq_one_letter_code
_entity_poly.pdbx_strand_id
1 'polypeptide(L)'
;MILYDLRYSARTFTDAARQSRRPQPRKVRRTVAVYSFARHQRDRSVAEWSATEERRARQRLRAQVGALLRLVNSTGDELALDAVDMVDMVDIVPARHRRGSLWLA
;
A
#
# COMPACT_ATOMS: atom_id res chain seq x y z
N MET A 1 -17.44 -10.33 -12.75
CA MET A 1 -17.32 -9.47 -13.95
C MET A 1 -16.50 -10.20 -15.01
N ILE A 2 -16.85 -10.09 -16.29
CA ILE A 2 -16.08 -10.69 -17.39
C ILE A 2 -15.17 -9.61 -17.97
N LEU A 3 -13.85 -9.82 -17.90
CA LEU A 3 -12.83 -8.93 -18.47
C LEU A 3 -12.22 -9.59 -19.70
N TYR A 4 -12.09 -8.86 -20.80
CA TYR A 4 -11.35 -9.31 -21.98
C TYR A 4 -9.93 -8.75 -21.95
N ASP A 5 -8.95 -9.62 -21.77
CA ASP A 5 -7.53 -9.29 -21.90
C ASP A 5 -7.11 -9.41 -23.37
N LEU A 6 -6.20 -8.56 -23.83
CA LEU A 6 -5.69 -8.56 -25.20
C LEU A 6 -4.24 -9.04 -25.21
N ARG A 7 -4.00 -10.25 -25.71
CA ARG A 7 -2.67 -10.85 -25.73
C ARG A 7 -2.15 -11.12 -27.12
N TYR A 8 -0.89 -10.74 -27.34
CA TYR A 8 -0.10 -11.25 -28.46
C TYR A 8 0.53 -12.58 -28.05
N SER A 9 0.60 -13.52 -28.99
CA SER A 9 1.39 -14.74 -28.85
C SER A 9 2.31 -14.90 -30.05
N ALA A 10 3.33 -15.76 -29.94
CA ALA A 10 4.22 -16.08 -31.07
C ALA A 10 3.44 -16.55 -32.31
N ARG A 11 2.32 -17.26 -32.09
CA ARG A 11 1.38 -17.66 -33.16
C ARG A 11 0.72 -16.46 -33.84
N THR A 12 0.34 -15.44 -33.07
CA THR A 12 -0.23 -14.19 -33.61
C THR A 12 0.74 -13.46 -34.53
N PHE A 13 2.03 -13.44 -34.18
CA PHE A 13 3.05 -12.81 -35.02
C PHE A 13 3.36 -13.63 -36.29
N THR A 14 3.48 -14.95 -36.16
CA THR A 14 3.72 -15.83 -37.32
C THR A 14 2.57 -15.84 -38.32
N ASP A 15 1.31 -15.87 -37.86
CA ASP A 15 0.15 -15.78 -38.74
C ASP A 15 0.06 -14.41 -39.44
N ALA A 16 0.41 -13.33 -38.73
CA ALA A 16 0.42 -11.97 -39.29
C ALA A 16 1.52 -11.78 -40.34
N ALA A 17 2.72 -12.33 -40.09
CA ALA A 17 3.82 -12.31 -41.03
C ALA A 17 3.50 -13.10 -42.31
N ARG A 18 2.87 -14.28 -42.19
CA ARG A 18 2.40 -15.07 -43.35
C ARG A 18 1.37 -14.33 -44.19
N GLN A 19 0.54 -13.52 -43.55
CA GLN A 19 -0.55 -12.79 -44.19
C GLN A 19 -0.15 -11.36 -44.57
N SER A 20 1.15 -11.02 -44.50
CA SER A 20 1.71 -9.69 -44.79
C SER A 20 0.91 -8.55 -44.16
N ARG A 21 0.41 -8.75 -42.94
CA ARG A 21 -0.44 -7.80 -42.23
C ARG A 21 0.08 -7.51 -40.83
N ARG A 22 -0.42 -6.43 -40.24
CA ARG A 22 -0.12 -6.08 -38.85
C ARG A 22 -0.70 -7.13 -37.87
N PRO A 23 0.06 -7.60 -36.88
CA PRO A 23 -0.45 -8.52 -35.86
C PRO A 23 -1.55 -7.85 -35.02
N GLN A 24 -2.61 -8.61 -34.76
CA GLN A 24 -3.77 -8.17 -33.96
C GLN A 24 -3.87 -9.03 -32.70
N PRO A 25 -4.03 -8.42 -31.50
CA PRO A 25 -4.04 -9.18 -30.26
C PRO A 25 -5.30 -10.04 -30.15
N ARG A 26 -5.19 -11.21 -29.53
CA ARG A 26 -6.32 -12.10 -29.30
C ARG A 26 -7.04 -11.73 -28.01
N LYS A 27 -8.37 -11.72 -28.04
CA LYS A 27 -9.22 -11.57 -26.86
C LYS A 27 -9.16 -12.84 -26.02
N VAL A 28 -8.79 -12.70 -24.75
CA VAL A 28 -8.78 -13.76 -23.74
C VAL A 28 -9.83 -13.40 -22.69
N ARG A 29 -10.86 -14.24 -22.57
CA ARG A 29 -11.90 -14.06 -21.58
C ARG A 29 -11.38 -14.45 -20.20
N ARG A 30 -11.45 -13.54 -19.23
CA ARG A 30 -11.09 -13.78 -17.83
C ARG A 30 -12.28 -13.50 -16.92
N THR A 31 -12.51 -14.41 -15.99
CA THR A 31 -13.44 -14.19 -14.88
C THR A 31 -12.68 -13.46 -13.79
N VAL A 32 -13.16 -12.28 -13.40
CA VAL A 32 -12.55 -11.49 -12.32
C VAL A 32 -13.60 -11.13 -11.28
N ALA A 33 -13.20 -11.24 -10.01
CA ALA A 33 -13.90 -10.64 -8.90
C ALA A 33 -13.38 -9.21 -8.74
N VAL A 34 -14.26 -8.22 -8.92
CA VAL A 34 -13.94 -6.81 -8.67
C VAL A 34 -14.62 -6.45 -7.37
N TYR A 35 -13.81 -6.03 -6.41
CA TYR A 35 -14.30 -5.53 -5.13
C TYR A 35 -14.23 -4.01 -5.16
N SER A 36 -15.34 -3.35 -4.89
CA SER A 36 -15.40 -1.93 -4.58
C SER A 36 -15.84 -1.76 -3.13
N PHE A 37 -15.26 -0.80 -2.42
CA PHE A 37 -15.72 -0.48 -1.06
C PHE A 37 -17.07 0.25 -1.15
N ALA A 38 -18.01 -0.13 -0.27
CA ALA A 38 -19.39 0.35 -0.29
C ALA A 38 -19.53 1.88 -0.21
N ARG A 39 -18.59 2.58 0.47
CA ARG A 39 -18.62 4.05 0.61
C ARG A 39 -17.46 4.79 -0.04
N HIS A 40 -16.60 4.10 -0.78
CA HIS A 40 -15.41 4.71 -1.42
C HIS A 40 -15.74 5.76 -2.49
N GLN A 41 -16.94 5.75 -3.08
CA GLN A 41 -17.13 6.44 -4.35
C GLN A 41 -17.61 7.89 -4.32
N ARG A 42 -18.06 8.48 -3.19
CA ARG A 42 -18.59 9.86 -3.24
C ARG A 42 -18.38 10.74 -2.03
N ASP A 43 -17.93 10.22 -0.89
CA ASP A 43 -17.72 11.07 0.28
C ASP A 43 -16.28 11.59 0.35
N ARG A 44 -16.06 12.73 -0.29
CA ARG A 44 -14.78 13.45 -0.27
C ARG A 44 -14.34 13.76 1.16
N SER A 45 -15.28 14.00 2.07
CA SER A 45 -14.98 14.36 3.46
C SER A 45 -14.36 13.19 4.23
N VAL A 46 -14.89 11.96 4.08
CA VAL A 46 -14.35 10.76 4.73
C VAL A 46 -12.95 10.42 4.20
N ALA A 47 -12.72 10.62 2.90
CA ALA A 47 -11.42 10.44 2.29
C ALA A 47 -10.38 11.46 2.78
N GLU A 48 -10.74 12.75 2.84
CA GLU A 48 -9.87 13.83 3.34
C GLU A 48 -9.57 13.68 4.83
N TRP A 49 -10.58 13.37 5.64
CA TRP A 49 -10.43 13.13 7.08
C TRP A 49 -9.52 11.94 7.35
N SER A 50 -9.75 10.81 6.66
CA SER A 50 -8.90 9.62 6.78
C SER A 50 -7.45 9.89 6.35
N ALA A 51 -7.23 10.65 5.27
CA ALA A 51 -5.89 11.01 4.83
C ALA A 51 -5.17 11.91 5.83
N THR A 52 -5.91 12.82 6.47
CA THR A 52 -5.38 13.74 7.50
C THR A 52 -5.00 12.97 8.77
N GLU A 53 -5.86 12.08 9.24
CA GLU A 53 -5.58 11.24 10.40
C GLU A 53 -4.43 10.25 10.16
N GLU A 54 -4.34 9.65 8.96
CA GLU A 54 -3.20 8.83 8.58
C GLU A 54 -1.89 9.62 8.58
N ARG A 55 -1.91 10.85 8.05
CA ARG A 55 -0.73 11.74 8.07
C ARG A 55 -0.33 12.07 9.51
N ARG A 56 -1.29 12.37 10.39
CA ARG A 56 -1.04 12.61 11.82
C ARG A 56 -0.45 11.38 12.49
N ALA A 57 -1.00 10.19 12.26
CA ALA A 57 -0.49 8.94 12.81
C ALA A 57 0.95 8.65 12.37
N ARG A 58 1.27 8.85 11.08
CA ARG A 58 2.65 8.71 10.57
C ARG A 58 3.61 9.73 11.18
N GLN A 59 3.16 10.96 11.41
CA GLN A 59 4.00 11.98 12.05
C GLN A 59 4.26 11.67 13.52
N ARG A 60 3.24 11.21 14.27
CA ARG A 60 3.41 10.74 15.65
C ARG A 60 4.40 9.58 15.72
N LEU A 61 4.25 8.58 14.85
CA LEU A 61 5.17 7.45 14.76
C LEU A 61 6.61 7.91 14.48
N ARG A 62 6.81 8.79 13.49
CA ARG A 62 8.15 9.33 13.18
C ARG A 62 8.75 10.10 14.33
N ALA A 63 7.95 10.91 15.04
CA ALA A 63 8.42 11.65 16.20
C ALA A 63 8.84 10.71 17.34
N GLN A 64 8.03 9.69 17.63
CA GLN A 64 8.33 8.69 18.67
C GLN A 64 9.59 7.88 18.33
N VAL A 65 9.66 7.32 17.12
CA VAL A 65 10.83 6.56 16.64
C VAL A 65 12.07 7.45 16.58
N GLY A 66 11.95 8.70 16.13
CA GLY A 66 13.07 9.64 16.09
C GLY A 66 13.56 10.09 17.47
N ALA A 67 12.68 10.17 18.47
CA ALA A 67 13.08 10.39 19.86
C ALA A 67 13.82 9.17 20.42
N LEU A 68 13.29 7.97 20.18
CA LEU A 68 13.90 6.71 20.61
C LEU A 68 15.31 6.51 20.01
N LEU A 69 15.45 6.71 18.70
CA LEU A 69 16.73 6.60 18.01
C LEU A 69 17.77 7.60 18.55
N ARG A 70 17.35 8.82 18.90
CA ARG A 70 18.25 9.81 19.52
C ARG A 70 18.69 9.40 20.92
N LEU A 71 17.77 8.84 21.72
CA LEU A 71 18.08 8.33 23.05
C LEU A 71 19.13 7.22 22.96
N VAL A 72 18.89 6.20 22.13
CA VAL A 72 19.80 5.07 21.91
C VAL A 72 21.16 5.52 21.39
N ASN A 73 21.19 6.46 20.43
CA ASN A 73 22.44 6.96 19.88
C ASN A 73 23.20 7.89 20.85
N SER A 74 22.54 8.47 21.86
CA SER A 74 23.18 9.32 22.87
C SER A 74 23.82 8.54 24.02
N THR A 75 23.41 7.29 24.25
CA THR A 75 23.90 6.43 25.35
C THR A 75 25.13 5.60 24.97
N GLY A 76 25.84 5.98 23.90
CA GLY A 76 26.84 5.17 23.20
C GLY A 76 28.15 4.83 23.91
N ASP A 77 28.22 4.76 25.25
CA ASP A 77 29.43 4.23 25.90
C ASP A 77 29.25 3.43 27.21
N GLU A 78 28.23 3.65 28.06
CA GLU A 78 28.16 2.89 29.35
C GLU A 78 26.75 2.45 29.82
N LEU A 79 25.67 2.91 29.18
CA LEU A 79 24.27 2.69 29.64
C LEU A 79 23.40 1.93 28.64
N ALA A 80 23.99 1.07 27.81
CA ALA A 80 23.28 0.35 26.75
C ALA A 80 22.20 -0.62 27.27
N LEU A 81 22.35 -1.18 28.47
CA LEU A 81 21.37 -2.11 29.07
C LEU A 81 20.13 -1.37 29.61
N ASP A 82 20.32 -0.27 30.34
CA ASP A 82 19.22 0.59 30.83
C ASP A 82 18.44 1.26 29.68
N ALA A 83 19.13 1.60 28.59
CA ALA A 83 18.50 2.15 27.40
C ALA A 83 17.58 1.13 26.70
N VAL A 84 17.93 -0.15 26.71
CA VAL A 84 17.11 -1.23 26.12
C VAL A 84 15.87 -1.52 26.96
N ASP A 85 15.99 -1.56 28.29
CA ASP A 85 14.83 -1.72 29.18
C ASP A 85 13.87 -0.52 29.09
N MET A 86 14.40 0.70 28.91
CA MET A 86 13.58 1.89 28.61
C MET A 86 12.93 1.82 27.23
N VAL A 87 13.60 1.24 26.22
CA VAL A 87 13.02 1.05 24.87
C VAL A 87 11.84 0.08 24.91
N ASP A 88 11.93 -1.02 25.66
CA ASP A 88 10.84 -2.00 25.81
C ASP A 88 9.63 -1.43 26.57
N MET A 89 9.83 -0.39 27.39
CA MET A 89 8.74 0.37 28.04
C MET A 89 8.06 1.40 27.11
N VAL A 90 8.69 1.76 25.98
CA VAL A 90 8.11 2.74 25.04
C VAL A 90 7.19 2.02 24.06
N ASP A 91 5.90 1.97 24.42
CA ASP A 91 4.84 1.48 23.53
C ASP A 91 4.67 2.40 22.30
N ILE A 92 5.34 2.05 21.20
CA ILE A 92 5.15 2.71 19.91
C ILE A 92 3.92 2.12 19.23
N VAL A 93 2.81 2.86 19.29
CA VAL A 93 1.58 2.46 18.61
C VAL A 93 1.80 2.45 17.09
N PRO A 94 1.58 1.31 16.40
CA PRO A 94 1.77 1.24 14.97
C PRO A 94 0.82 2.20 14.24
N ALA A 95 1.32 2.85 13.19
CA ALA A 95 0.48 3.68 12.34
C ALA A 95 -0.60 2.83 11.69
N ARG A 96 -1.86 3.02 12.10
CA ARG A 96 -3.00 2.32 11.49
C ARG A 96 -3.29 2.94 10.13
N HIS A 97 -3.13 2.14 9.07
CA HIS A 97 -3.39 2.57 7.70
C HIS A 97 -4.89 2.57 7.38
N ARG A 98 -5.25 3.43 6.42
CA ARG A 98 -6.55 3.74 5.79
C ARG A 98 -7.57 2.60 5.62
N ARG A 99 -7.15 1.33 5.71
CA ARG A 99 -8.02 0.17 5.46
C ARG A 99 -9.19 0.10 6.44
N GLY A 100 -9.01 0.40 7.73
CA GLY A 100 -10.10 0.30 8.70
C GLY A 100 -11.21 1.32 8.49
N SER A 101 -10.85 2.59 8.26
CA SER A 101 -11.83 3.67 8.10
C SER A 101 -12.57 3.61 6.77
N LEU A 102 -11.96 3.13 5.67
CA LEU A 102 -12.68 2.89 4.42
C LEU A 102 -13.62 1.66 4.46
N TRP A 103 -13.32 0.70 5.34
CA TRP A 103 -14.14 -0.50 5.54
C TRP A 103 -15.35 -0.24 6.44
N LEU A 104 -15.17 0.57 7.50
CA LEU A 104 -16.20 0.90 8.49
C LEU A 104 -16.99 2.16 8.17
N ALA A 105 -16.51 2.97 7.22
CA ALA A 105 -17.24 4.14 6.74
C ALA A 105 -18.56 3.71 6.16
#